data_AF-A0AAW2XFD9-F1
#
_entry.id   AF-A0AAW2XFD9-F1
#
_cell.length_a   1.000
_cell.length_b   1.000
_cell.length_c   1.000
_cell.angle_alpha   90.00
_cell.angle_beta   90.00
_cell.angle_gamma   90.00
#
_symmetry.space_group_name_H-M   'P 1'
#
loop_
_entity.id
_entity.type
_entity.pdbx_description
1 polymer ?
#
loop_
_entity_poly.entity_id
_entity_poly.type
_entity_poly.pdbx_seq_one_letter_code
_entity_poly.pdbx_strand_id
1 'polypeptide(L)'
;MNEISLEHGNLDRSYVATLLLGQVKCDHVYRIKNVIQTVKDQLEFDISYAKAWYSLKMAREKVYGTWESSVRKLPRLMGALQKWNSGTVVEWEHKGFQCPSGAYVIKYVFWAFKPCIEGFQFCRKVISVDGTHLYTKYKHKMLIAAAMDGNQQMMSKHIVRGMSGMCLISDRNAGLMGAIEYIPDFIPPRGVHRLCLRHVCSNFNNRFKNVQLKNLCWRAGSEYQIRKFDRIMDEIRGIKPEARYYLDQIEKEKWTASHDGDGGVVF
;
A
#
# COMPACT_ATOMS: atom_id res chain seq x y z
N MET A 1 17.55 49.21 20.53
CA MET A 1 16.42 48.73 19.72
C MET A 1 16.00 47.40 20.32
N ASN A 2 14.87 47.39 21.04
CA ASN A 2 14.39 46.21 21.74
C ASN A 2 14.02 45.12 20.73
N GLU A 3 14.55 43.91 20.91
CA GLU A 3 14.02 42.71 20.27
C GLU A 3 12.57 42.55 20.73
N ILE A 4 11.64 42.83 19.82
CA ILE A 4 10.22 42.58 20.03
C ILE A 4 10.07 41.06 20.13
N SER A 5 9.60 40.59 21.29
CA SER A 5 9.17 39.21 21.49
C SER A 5 8.34 38.73 20.30
N LEU A 6 8.86 37.73 19.56
CA LEU A 6 8.15 37.05 18.47
C LEU A 6 6.91 36.26 18.95
N GLU A 7 6.62 36.28 20.26
CA GLU A 7 5.45 35.64 20.83
C GLU A 7 4.40 36.68 21.24
N HIS A 8 3.41 36.88 20.36
CA HIS A 8 2.17 37.55 20.74
C HIS A 8 1.38 36.62 21.67
N GLY A 9 1.18 37.00 22.93
CA GLY A 9 0.58 36.16 23.98
C GLY A 9 -0.81 35.58 23.66
N ASN A 10 -1.55 36.24 22.75
CA ASN A 10 -2.87 35.78 22.30
C ASN A 10 -2.83 34.89 21.03
N LEU A 11 -1.67 34.77 20.36
CA LEU A 11 -1.51 33.90 19.19
C LEU A 11 -1.16 32.49 19.64
N ASP A 12 -2.11 31.89 20.37
CA ASP A 12 -1.99 30.53 20.87
C ASP A 12 -2.32 29.50 19.77
N ARG A 13 -2.05 28.23 20.07
CA ARG A 13 -2.25 27.13 19.12
C ARG A 13 -3.73 26.93 18.79
N SER A 14 -4.64 27.23 19.73
CA SER A 14 -6.08 27.01 19.58
C SER A 14 -6.70 28.02 18.63
N TYR A 15 -6.28 29.29 18.73
CA TYR A 15 -6.67 30.35 17.83
C TYR A 15 -6.22 30.05 16.40
N VAL A 16 -4.92 29.77 16.21
CA VAL A 16 -4.38 29.40 14.89
C VAL A 16 -5.08 28.15 14.34
N ALA A 17 -5.35 27.14 15.17
CA ALA A 17 -6.10 25.95 14.73
C ALA A 17 -7.51 26.27 14.24
N THR A 18 -8.17 27.26 14.84
CA THR A 18 -9.52 27.69 14.47
C THR A 18 -9.52 28.44 13.14
N LEU A 19 -8.50 29.27 12.91
CA LEU A 19 -8.27 29.96 11.63
C LEU A 19 -8.14 28.97 10.46
N LEU A 20 -7.47 27.84 10.70
CA LEU A 20 -7.16 26.83 9.69
C LEU A 20 -8.32 25.89 9.33
N LEU A 21 -9.46 25.94 10.03
CA LEU A 21 -10.53 24.94 9.86
C LEU A 21 -11.08 24.91 8.43
N GLY A 22 -11.22 26.07 7.79
CA GLY A 22 -11.70 26.15 6.40
C GLY A 22 -10.73 25.50 5.42
N GLN A 23 -9.45 25.86 5.52
CA GLN A 23 -8.38 25.34 4.67
C GLN A 23 -8.22 23.84 4.84
N VAL A 24 -8.25 23.34 6.08
CA VAL A 24 -8.16 21.90 6.37
C VAL A 24 -9.35 21.14 5.80
N LYS A 25 -10.57 21.71 5.85
CA LYS A 25 -11.76 21.07 5.25
C LYS A 25 -11.66 20.97 3.72
N CYS A 26 -11.10 21.99 3.06
CA CYS A 26 -10.96 22.04 1.61
C CYS A 26 -9.73 21.27 1.08
N ASP A 27 -8.66 21.19 1.86
CA ASP A 27 -7.41 20.51 1.51
C ASP A 27 -6.93 19.61 2.66
N HIS A 28 -7.19 18.30 2.52
CA HIS A 28 -6.76 17.30 3.50
C HIS A 28 -5.22 17.16 3.59
N VAL A 29 -4.48 17.60 2.58
CA VAL A 29 -3.00 17.53 2.50
C VAL A 29 -2.35 18.86 2.88
N TYR A 30 -3.10 19.77 3.51
CA TYR A 30 -2.63 21.09 3.89
C TYR A 30 -1.30 21.04 4.64
N ARG A 31 -0.27 21.72 4.12
CA ARG A 31 1.11 21.58 4.58
C ARG A 31 1.46 22.64 5.62
N ILE A 32 2.42 22.31 6.49
CA ILE A 32 2.89 23.22 7.56
C ILE A 32 3.42 24.54 7.00
N LYS A 33 4.10 24.51 5.84
CA LYS A 33 4.53 25.74 5.15
C LYS A 33 3.36 26.66 4.80
N ASN A 34 2.20 26.10 4.43
CA ASN A 34 1.01 26.86 4.09
C ASN A 34 0.38 27.47 5.34
N VAL A 35 0.49 26.79 6.49
CA VAL A 35 0.03 27.31 7.78
C VAL A 35 0.81 28.55 8.18
N ILE A 36 2.14 28.50 8.08
CA ILE A 36 3.01 29.64 8.37
C ILE A 36 2.64 30.81 7.45
N GLN A 37 2.50 30.54 6.14
CA GLN A 37 2.10 31.58 5.18
C GLN A 37 0.72 32.17 5.48
N THR A 38 -0.27 31.34 5.81
CA THR A 38 -1.63 31.82 6.13
C THR A 38 -1.65 32.71 7.35
N VAL A 39 -0.88 32.37 8.39
CA VAL A 39 -0.78 33.21 9.58
C VAL A 39 -0.07 34.52 9.24
N LYS A 40 0.97 34.48 8.41
CA LYS A 40 1.64 35.68 7.94
C LYS A 40 0.72 36.58 7.12
N ASP A 41 -0.04 36.02 6.19
CA ASP A 41 -0.91 36.76 5.28
C ASP A 41 -2.15 37.35 5.99
N GLN A 42 -2.72 36.62 6.96
CA GLN A 42 -3.98 37.02 7.60
C GLN A 42 -3.80 37.81 8.89
N LEU A 43 -2.68 37.60 9.58
CA LEU A 43 -2.44 38.18 10.91
C LEU A 43 -1.15 39.01 10.98
N GLU A 44 -0.37 39.06 9.89
CA GLU A 44 0.91 39.79 9.79
C GLU A 44 2.02 39.32 10.75
N PHE A 45 1.75 38.30 11.57
CA PHE A 45 2.68 37.72 12.53
C PHE A 45 3.42 36.51 11.97
N ASP A 46 4.65 36.31 12.45
CA ASP A 46 5.42 35.10 12.23
C ASP A 46 5.14 34.08 13.34
N ILE A 47 5.14 32.79 12.97
CA ILE A 47 5.02 31.69 13.94
C ILE A 47 6.12 30.67 13.74
N SER A 48 6.56 30.06 14.84
CA SER A 48 7.51 28.97 14.79
C SER A 48 6.92 27.73 14.08
N TYR A 49 7.79 26.93 13.47
CA TYR A 49 7.40 25.65 12.86
C TYR A 49 6.66 24.75 13.85
N ALA A 50 7.11 24.69 15.11
CA ALA A 50 6.45 23.91 16.15
C ALA A 50 5.01 24.40 16.41
N LYS A 51 4.80 25.72 16.53
CA LYS A 51 3.46 26.30 16.72
C LYS A 51 2.57 25.99 15.52
N ALA A 52 3.07 26.12 14.29
CA ALA A 52 2.35 25.74 13.08
C ALA A 52 1.96 24.26 13.06
N TRP A 53 2.89 23.37 13.42
CA TRP A 53 2.67 21.92 13.46
C TRP A 53 1.57 21.53 14.47
N TYR A 54 1.65 22.02 15.71
CA TYR A 54 0.65 21.71 16.74
C TYR A 54 -0.72 22.31 16.42
N SER A 55 -0.77 23.51 15.84
CA SER A 55 -2.02 24.16 15.45
C SER A 55 -2.70 23.41 14.30
N LEU A 56 -1.93 22.98 13.30
CA LEU A 56 -2.45 22.16 12.19
C LEU A 56 -2.94 20.80 12.66
N LYS A 57 -2.20 20.15 13.56
CA LYS A 57 -2.63 18.89 14.19
C LYS A 57 -3.98 19.07 14.88
N MET A 58 -4.12 20.12 15.69
CA MET A 58 -5.36 20.40 16.41
C MET A 58 -6.52 20.74 15.46
N ALA A 59 -6.27 21.53 14.40
CA ALA A 59 -7.26 21.83 13.37
C ALA A 59 -7.77 20.55 12.70
N ARG A 60 -6.86 19.64 12.33
CA ARG A 60 -7.22 18.32 11.77
C ARG A 60 -8.03 17.47 12.74
N GLU A 61 -7.68 17.46 14.02
CA GLU A 61 -8.43 16.75 15.05
C GLU A 61 -9.84 17.35 15.25
N LYS A 62 -10.00 18.68 15.15
CA LYS A 62 -11.31 19.35 15.16
C LYS A 62 -12.18 19.00 13.94
N VAL A 63 -11.57 18.84 12.75
CA VAL A 63 -12.31 18.55 11.50
C VAL A 63 -12.64 17.06 11.35
N TYR A 64 -11.66 16.17 11.59
CA TYR A 64 -11.77 14.74 11.27
C TYR A 64 -11.91 13.85 12.52
N GLY A 65 -11.64 14.39 13.70
CA GLY A 65 -11.49 13.62 14.94
C GLY A 65 -10.05 13.15 15.18
N THR A 66 -9.82 12.57 16.35
CA THR A 66 -8.53 11.98 16.70
C THR A 66 -8.33 10.63 16.01
N TRP A 67 -7.09 10.16 15.93
CA TRP A 67 -6.76 8.83 15.43
C TRP A 67 -7.55 7.73 16.16
N GLU A 68 -7.62 7.82 17.48
CA GLU A 68 -8.34 6.90 18.35
C GLU A 68 -9.85 6.92 18.06
N SER A 69 -10.42 8.11 17.81
CA SER A 69 -11.83 8.24 17.45
C SER A 69 -12.13 7.59 16.10
N SER A 70 -11.23 7.69 15.13
CA SER A 70 -11.38 7.07 13.81
C SER A 70 -11.34 5.55 13.90
N VAL A 71 -10.41 4.99 14.69
CA VAL A 71 -10.34 3.55 14.94
C VAL A 71 -11.60 3.05 15.66
N ARG A 72 -12.12 3.81 16.63
CA ARG A 72 -13.36 3.45 17.37
C ARG A 72 -14.60 3.41 16.47
N LYS A 73 -14.59 4.07 15.31
CA LYS A 73 -15.69 4.02 14.33
C LYS A 73 -15.69 2.74 13.50
N LEU A 74 -14.57 2.00 13.40
CA LEU A 74 -14.45 0.80 12.57
C LEU A 74 -15.50 -0.28 12.89
N PRO A 75 -15.75 -0.68 14.15
CA PRO A 75 -16.83 -1.62 14.48
C PRO A 75 -18.19 -1.26 13.85
N ARG A 76 -18.59 0.00 14.01
CA ARG A 76 -19.88 0.49 13.52
C ARG A 76 -19.90 0.57 12.00
N LEU A 77 -18.80 0.99 11.39
CA LEU A 77 -18.66 1.01 9.93
C LEU A 77 -18.77 -0.40 9.35
N MET A 78 -18.02 -1.36 9.90
CA MET A 78 -18.06 -2.75 9.44
C MET A 78 -19.43 -3.39 9.61
N GLY A 79 -20.07 -3.18 10.77
CA GLY A 79 -21.45 -3.63 10.99
C GLY A 79 -22.44 -3.02 10.01
N ALA A 80 -22.27 -1.74 9.66
CA ALA A 80 -23.09 -1.09 8.62
C ALA A 80 -22.82 -1.70 7.24
N LEU A 81 -21.57 -1.94 6.86
CA LEU A 81 -21.22 -2.57 5.58
C LEU A 81 -21.85 -3.96 5.45
N GLN A 82 -21.79 -4.79 6.49
CA GLN A 82 -22.42 -6.11 6.48
C GLN A 82 -23.96 -6.02 6.44
N LYS A 83 -24.55 -5.09 7.19
CA LYS A 83 -26.01 -4.89 7.22
C LYS A 83 -26.57 -4.48 5.86
N TRP A 84 -25.91 -3.53 5.18
CA TRP A 84 -26.40 -2.95 3.93
C TRP A 84 -25.95 -3.72 2.68
N ASN A 85 -24.91 -4.55 2.79
CA ASN A 85 -24.44 -5.42 1.73
C ASN A 85 -24.35 -6.86 2.23
N SER A 86 -25.53 -7.48 2.41
CA SER A 86 -25.67 -8.86 2.92
C SER A 86 -24.82 -9.82 2.10
N GLY A 87 -23.95 -10.58 2.79
CA GLY A 87 -22.94 -11.46 2.21
C GLY A 87 -21.54 -10.83 2.12
N THR A 88 -21.37 -9.57 2.50
CA THR A 88 -20.04 -8.99 2.77
C THR A 88 -19.43 -9.70 3.97
N VAL A 89 -18.22 -10.23 3.77
CA VAL A 89 -17.44 -10.85 4.84
C VAL A 89 -16.64 -9.76 5.53
N VAL A 90 -16.68 -9.73 6.86
CA VAL A 90 -15.78 -8.95 7.70
C VAL A 90 -15.20 -9.89 8.74
N GLU A 91 -13.89 -9.91 8.85
CA GLU A 91 -13.15 -10.59 9.89
C GLU A 91 -12.20 -9.62 10.55
N TRP A 92 -11.96 -9.79 11.85
CA TRP A 92 -11.08 -8.90 12.59
C TRP A 92 -10.62 -9.59 13.86
N GLU A 93 -9.38 -9.31 14.24
CA GLU A 93 -8.78 -9.81 15.47
C GLU A 93 -8.28 -8.63 16.29
N HIS A 94 -8.62 -8.63 17.58
CA HIS A 94 -8.16 -7.63 18.53
C HIS A 94 -7.76 -8.29 19.85
N LYS A 95 -6.76 -7.71 20.51
CA LYS A 95 -6.34 -8.13 21.85
C LYS A 95 -6.71 -7.07 22.86
N GLY A 96 -7.36 -7.48 23.95
CA GLY A 96 -7.54 -6.61 25.10
C GLY A 96 -6.18 -6.27 25.70
N PHE A 97 -6.02 -5.03 26.15
CA PHE A 97 -4.84 -4.58 26.86
C PHE A 97 -5.23 -4.27 28.31
N GLN A 98 -4.49 -4.83 29.26
CA GLN A 98 -4.71 -4.53 30.67
C GLN A 98 -4.31 -3.07 30.94
N CYS A 99 -5.30 -2.20 30.91
CA CYS A 99 -5.16 -0.80 31.26
C CYS A 99 -6.46 -0.29 31.89
N PRO A 100 -6.41 0.79 32.68
CA PRO A 100 -7.59 1.33 33.36
C PRO A 100 -8.74 1.69 32.40
N SER A 101 -8.43 1.99 31.14
CA SER A 101 -9.43 2.32 30.12
C SER A 101 -10.04 1.11 29.40
N GLY A 102 -9.56 -0.12 29.66
CA GLY A 102 -10.00 -1.33 28.94
C GLY A 102 -9.75 -1.28 27.44
N ALA A 103 -8.64 -0.66 27.00
CA ALA A 103 -8.35 -0.45 25.59
C ALA A 103 -8.06 -1.78 24.86
N TYR A 104 -8.37 -1.81 23.57
CA TYR A 104 -8.07 -2.93 22.67
C TYR A 104 -7.03 -2.51 21.65
N VAL A 105 -6.15 -3.44 21.28
CA VAL A 105 -5.21 -3.31 20.17
C VAL A 105 -5.74 -4.15 19.02
N ILE A 106 -6.04 -3.50 17.90
CA ILE A 106 -6.43 -4.19 16.66
C ILE A 106 -5.17 -4.84 16.08
N LYS A 107 -5.25 -6.15 15.82
CA LYS A 107 -4.24 -6.85 15.03
C LYS A 107 -4.50 -6.68 13.55
N TYR A 108 -5.72 -7.00 13.11
CA TYR A 108 -6.16 -6.76 11.74
C TYR A 108 -7.68 -6.59 11.66
N VAL A 109 -8.11 -5.95 10.57
CA VAL A 109 -9.46 -6.00 10.05
C VAL A 109 -9.37 -6.34 8.57
N PHE A 110 -10.10 -7.36 8.16
CA PHE A 110 -10.26 -7.85 6.81
C PHE A 110 -11.72 -7.69 6.41
N TRP A 111 -11.96 -7.28 5.17
CA TRP A 111 -13.30 -7.32 4.61
C TRP A 111 -13.24 -7.59 3.11
N ALA A 112 -14.26 -8.28 2.62
CA ALA A 112 -14.48 -8.52 1.20
C ALA A 112 -15.97 -8.33 0.89
N PHE A 113 -16.27 -7.42 -0.03
CA PHE A 113 -17.65 -7.15 -0.43
C PHE A 113 -18.22 -8.34 -1.21
N LYS A 114 -19.51 -8.64 -1.00
CA LYS A 114 -20.20 -9.73 -1.72
C LYS A 114 -19.98 -9.70 -3.24
N PRO A 115 -20.12 -8.56 -3.94
CA PRO A 115 -19.86 -8.51 -5.38
C PRO A 115 -18.43 -8.90 -5.77
N CYS A 116 -17.44 -8.62 -4.92
CA CYS A 116 -16.05 -9.03 -5.17
C CYS A 116 -15.88 -10.54 -4.98
N ILE A 117 -16.50 -11.12 -3.95
CA ILE A 117 -16.48 -12.56 -3.68
C ILE A 117 -17.15 -13.32 -4.83
N GLU A 118 -18.37 -12.93 -5.19
CA GLU A 118 -19.12 -13.54 -6.29
C GLU A 118 -18.46 -13.26 -7.65
N GLY A 119 -17.89 -12.08 -7.85
CA GLY A 119 -17.20 -11.70 -9.07
C GLY A 119 -15.93 -12.51 -9.31
N PHE A 120 -15.20 -12.88 -8.25
CA PHE A 120 -13.93 -13.58 -8.36
C PHE A 120 -14.02 -14.94 -9.07
N GLN A 121 -15.18 -15.59 -9.05
CA GLN A 121 -15.37 -16.84 -9.78
C GLN A 121 -15.23 -16.66 -11.30
N PHE A 122 -15.49 -15.45 -11.82
CA PHE A 122 -15.36 -15.07 -13.22
C PHE A 122 -13.99 -14.47 -13.55
N CYS A 123 -13.16 -14.20 -12.54
CA CYS A 123 -11.80 -13.73 -12.73
C CYS A 123 -10.87 -14.88 -13.15
N ARG A 124 -9.71 -14.52 -13.70
CA ARG A 124 -8.55 -15.43 -13.70
C ARG A 124 -8.26 -15.83 -12.26
N LYS A 125 -7.77 -17.05 -12.06
CA LYS A 125 -7.35 -17.56 -10.74
C LYS A 125 -6.02 -16.94 -10.30
N VAL A 126 -5.92 -15.61 -10.41
CA VAL A 126 -4.76 -14.79 -10.07
C VAL A 126 -5.24 -13.69 -9.14
N ILE A 127 -4.62 -13.58 -7.96
CA ILE A 127 -4.83 -12.48 -7.02
C ILE A 127 -3.49 -11.75 -6.88
N SER A 128 -3.51 -10.44 -7.10
CA SER A 128 -2.38 -9.56 -6.78
C SER A 128 -2.64 -8.89 -5.44
N VAL A 129 -1.71 -8.98 -4.50
CA VAL A 129 -1.77 -8.29 -3.20
C VAL A 129 -0.67 -7.24 -3.13
N ASP A 130 -1.07 -5.99 -2.90
CA ASP A 130 -0.16 -4.88 -2.67
C ASP A 130 -0.37 -4.27 -1.28
N GLY A 131 0.72 -3.80 -0.67
CA GLY A 131 0.71 -3.27 0.68
C GLY A 131 1.20 -1.84 0.73
N THR A 132 0.38 -0.95 1.29
CA THR A 132 0.76 0.45 1.53
C THR A 132 0.83 0.76 3.02
N HIS A 133 1.78 1.60 3.41
CA HIS A 133 1.90 2.09 4.78
C HIS A 133 0.92 3.24 4.98
N LEU A 134 0.06 3.13 5.99
CA LEU A 134 -0.80 4.24 6.37
C LEU A 134 0.00 5.22 7.23
N TYR A 135 0.00 6.49 6.85
CA TYR A 135 0.60 7.59 7.63
C TYR A 135 -0.28 7.94 8.84
N THR A 136 -0.40 7.02 9.80
CA THR A 136 -1.13 7.24 11.05
C THR A 136 -0.19 7.25 12.25
N LYS A 137 -0.68 7.71 13.40
CA LYS A 137 0.05 7.62 14.69
C LYS A 137 0.56 6.20 14.96
N TYR A 138 -0.19 5.20 14.50
CA TYR A 138 0.15 3.80 14.60
C TYR A 138 0.67 3.32 13.24
N LYS A 139 1.72 2.51 13.19
CA LYS A 139 2.37 2.08 11.93
C LYS A 139 1.55 1.01 11.18
N HIS A 140 0.27 1.28 10.95
CA HIS A 140 -0.64 0.39 10.25
C HIS A 140 -0.19 0.17 8.80
N LYS A 141 -0.53 -1.01 8.27
CA LYS A 141 -0.37 -1.36 6.87
C LYS A 141 -1.75 -1.69 6.30
N MET A 142 -2.04 -1.20 5.12
CA MET A 142 -3.25 -1.57 4.38
C MET A 142 -2.83 -2.48 3.22
N LEU A 143 -3.41 -3.67 3.19
CA LEU A 143 -3.25 -4.60 2.08
C LEU A 143 -4.47 -4.49 1.17
N ILE A 144 -4.23 -4.47 -0.14
CA ILE A 144 -5.27 -4.45 -1.16
C ILE A 144 -5.06 -5.67 -2.04
N ALA A 145 -6.09 -6.51 -2.15
CA ALA A 145 -6.15 -7.64 -3.06
C ALA A 145 -6.93 -7.23 -4.31
N ALA A 146 -6.34 -7.44 -5.49
CA ALA A 146 -6.95 -7.20 -6.78
C ALA A 146 -6.94 -8.49 -7.62
N ALA A 147 -8.00 -8.73 -8.36
CA ALA A 147 -8.09 -9.83 -9.33
C ALA A 147 -8.49 -9.25 -10.70
N MET A 148 -8.10 -9.93 -11.77
CA MET A 148 -8.40 -9.53 -13.15
C MET A 148 -9.24 -10.60 -13.85
N ASP A 149 -10.12 -10.16 -14.73
CA ASP A 149 -10.88 -11.07 -15.60
C ASP A 149 -10.07 -11.54 -16.82
N GLY A 150 -10.73 -12.28 -17.70
CA GLY A 150 -10.12 -12.81 -18.91
C GLY A 150 -9.59 -11.78 -19.89
N ASN A 151 -10.14 -10.59 -19.85
CA ASN A 151 -9.82 -9.50 -20.76
C ASN A 151 -8.78 -8.53 -20.18
N GLN A 152 -8.11 -8.91 -19.08
CA GLN A 152 -7.13 -8.05 -18.39
C GLN A 152 -7.76 -6.75 -17.87
N GLN A 153 -9.08 -6.75 -17.65
CA GLN A 153 -9.78 -5.62 -17.07
C GLN A 153 -9.99 -5.85 -15.58
N MET A 154 -10.05 -4.75 -14.81
CA MET A 154 -10.64 -4.78 -13.48
C MET A 154 -12.16 -4.87 -13.64
N MET A 155 -12.66 -6.10 -13.79
CA MET A 155 -14.06 -6.46 -13.95
C MET A 155 -14.80 -5.83 -15.16
N SER A 156 -14.72 -6.49 -16.31
CA SER A 156 -15.80 -6.63 -17.29
C SER A 156 -15.83 -8.05 -17.91
N LYS A 157 -16.90 -8.78 -17.53
CA LYS A 157 -17.52 -9.98 -18.12
C LYS A 157 -16.74 -10.81 -19.19
N HIS A 158 -15.62 -11.47 -18.91
CA HIS A 158 -15.15 -12.56 -19.79
C HIS A 158 -14.43 -13.70 -19.04
N ILE A 159 -14.79 -14.94 -19.40
CA ILE A 159 -14.41 -16.22 -18.77
C ILE A 159 -12.99 -16.64 -19.17
N VAL A 160 -12.15 -17.03 -18.20
CA VAL A 160 -10.93 -17.83 -18.46
C VAL A 160 -11.04 -19.18 -17.77
N ARG A 161 -11.02 -20.24 -18.58
CA ARG A 161 -10.80 -21.61 -18.13
C ARG A 161 -9.33 -21.96 -18.39
N GLY A 162 -8.64 -22.59 -17.43
CA GLY A 162 -7.33 -23.19 -17.71
C GLY A 162 -6.35 -23.38 -16.54
N MET A 163 -6.49 -22.66 -15.42
CA MET A 163 -5.56 -22.85 -14.28
C MET A 163 -6.13 -23.84 -13.26
N SER A 164 -5.43 -24.96 -13.05
CA SER A 164 -5.60 -25.81 -11.87
C SER A 164 -4.83 -25.19 -10.71
N GLY A 165 -5.53 -24.48 -9.82
CA GLY A 165 -4.93 -23.84 -8.64
C GLY A 165 -4.91 -22.31 -8.68
N MET A 166 -4.74 -21.69 -7.52
CA MET A 166 -4.69 -20.23 -7.38
C MET A 166 -3.26 -19.70 -7.52
N CYS A 167 -3.09 -18.60 -8.25
CA CYS A 167 -1.85 -17.85 -8.33
C CYS A 167 -1.95 -16.60 -7.44
N LEU A 168 -1.00 -16.42 -6.53
CA LEU A 168 -0.83 -15.21 -5.76
C LEU A 168 0.38 -14.43 -6.28
N ILE A 169 0.19 -13.17 -6.62
CA ILE A 169 1.24 -12.22 -6.96
C ILE A 169 1.38 -11.25 -5.80
N SER A 170 2.59 -11.11 -5.26
CA SER A 170 2.83 -10.15 -4.18
C SER A 170 4.16 -9.41 -4.33
N ASP A 171 4.34 -8.35 -3.56
CA ASP A 171 5.68 -7.84 -3.25
C ASP A 171 6.52 -8.91 -2.51
N ARG A 172 7.84 -8.75 -2.53
CA ARG A 172 8.85 -9.56 -1.83
C ARG A 172 9.02 -9.12 -0.35
N ASN A 173 7.96 -8.59 0.27
CA ASN A 173 8.03 -8.20 1.68
C ASN A 173 8.14 -9.46 2.56
N ALA A 174 9.14 -9.52 3.43
CA ALA A 174 9.41 -10.68 4.29
C ALA A 174 8.18 -11.13 5.11
N GLY A 175 7.34 -10.18 5.56
CA GLY A 175 6.12 -10.51 6.29
C GLY A 175 5.06 -11.21 5.44
N LEU A 176 4.96 -10.87 4.15
CA LEU A 176 4.06 -11.56 3.20
C LEU A 176 4.64 -12.91 2.81
N MET A 177 5.94 -12.97 2.50
CA MET A 177 6.63 -14.22 2.13
C MET A 177 6.44 -15.29 3.22
N GLY A 178 6.71 -14.93 4.48
CA GLY A 178 6.54 -15.85 5.61
C GLY A 178 5.08 -16.26 5.85
N ALA A 179 4.10 -15.40 5.58
CA ALA A 179 2.68 -15.76 5.72
C ALA A 179 2.23 -16.73 4.61
N ILE A 180 2.70 -16.54 3.38
CA ILE A 180 2.31 -17.34 2.22
C ILE A 180 2.80 -18.79 2.35
N GLU A 181 3.96 -19.01 2.98
CA GLU A 181 4.50 -20.35 3.26
C GLU A 181 3.55 -21.23 4.11
N TYR A 182 2.64 -20.62 4.88
CA TYR A 182 1.64 -21.33 5.69
C TYR A 182 0.26 -21.44 5.01
N ILE A 183 0.11 -20.99 3.76
CA ILE A 183 -1.16 -21.05 3.02
C ILE A 183 -1.02 -22.04 1.85
N PRO A 184 -1.45 -23.31 2.02
CA PRO A 184 -1.27 -24.35 1.01
C PRO A 184 -1.86 -24.00 -0.36
N ASP A 185 -2.92 -23.18 -0.41
CA ASP A 185 -3.60 -22.81 -1.65
C ASP A 185 -2.76 -21.92 -2.58
N PHE A 186 -1.62 -21.41 -2.10
CA PHE A 186 -0.66 -20.62 -2.89
C PHE A 186 0.69 -21.35 -3.09
N ILE A 187 0.76 -22.64 -2.76
CA ILE A 187 1.97 -23.46 -2.84
C ILE A 187 1.71 -24.66 -3.74
N PRO A 188 2.68 -25.09 -4.58
CA PRO A 188 2.52 -26.26 -5.42
C PRO A 188 2.21 -27.53 -4.60
N PRO A 189 1.33 -28.44 -5.07
CA PRO A 189 0.62 -28.41 -6.36
C PRO A 189 -0.74 -27.70 -6.34
N ARG A 190 -1.18 -27.14 -5.19
CA ARG A 190 -2.53 -26.56 -5.05
C ARG A 190 -2.64 -25.13 -5.61
N GLY A 191 -1.51 -24.43 -5.66
CA GLY A 191 -1.42 -23.11 -6.27
C GLY A 191 0.03 -22.72 -6.50
N VAL A 192 0.23 -21.46 -6.85
CA VAL A 192 1.56 -20.90 -7.08
C VAL A 192 1.64 -19.51 -6.47
N HIS A 193 2.84 -19.15 -6.02
CA HIS A 193 3.15 -17.80 -5.57
C HIS A 193 4.22 -17.21 -6.46
N ARG A 194 3.99 -16.01 -6.97
CA ARG A 194 4.87 -15.24 -7.85
C ARG A 194 5.17 -13.87 -7.25
N LEU A 195 6.32 -13.31 -7.62
CA LEU A 195 6.74 -11.98 -7.25
C LEU A 195 6.28 -10.99 -8.33
N CYS A 196 5.72 -9.87 -7.90
CA CYS A 196 5.33 -8.80 -8.80
C CYS A 196 6.56 -8.24 -9.52
N LEU A 197 6.57 -8.32 -10.86
CA LEU A 197 7.69 -7.88 -11.69
C LEU A 197 7.96 -6.39 -11.52
N ARG A 198 6.91 -5.57 -11.36
CA ARG A 198 7.05 -4.15 -11.03
C ARG A 198 7.88 -3.93 -9.77
N HIS A 199 7.64 -4.72 -8.72
CA HIS A 199 8.39 -4.64 -7.46
C HIS A 199 9.80 -5.19 -7.59
N VAL A 200 10.00 -6.28 -8.34
CA VAL A 200 11.34 -6.79 -8.69
C VAL A 200 12.16 -5.70 -9.39
N CYS A 201 11.61 -5.07 -10.43
CA CYS A 201 12.26 -4.00 -11.17
C CYS A 201 12.49 -2.74 -10.32
N SER A 202 11.55 -2.39 -9.44
CA SER A 202 11.68 -1.27 -8.51
C SER A 202 12.82 -1.51 -7.51
N ASN A 203 12.86 -2.67 -6.87
CA ASN A 203 13.92 -3.07 -5.93
C ASN A 203 15.29 -3.13 -6.61
N PHE A 204 15.33 -3.69 -7.82
CA PHE A 204 16.52 -3.73 -8.64
C PHE A 204 17.02 -2.31 -8.98
N ASN A 205 16.13 -1.40 -9.38
CA ASN A 205 16.49 -0.02 -9.66
C ASN A 205 16.87 0.77 -8.41
N ASN A 206 16.28 0.49 -7.25
CA ASN A 206 16.69 1.11 -5.98
C ASN A 206 18.14 0.76 -5.63
N ARG A 207 18.59 -0.46 -5.97
CA ARG A 207 19.95 -0.93 -5.75
C ARG A 207 20.95 -0.36 -6.75
N PHE A 208 20.64 -0.41 -8.05
CA PHE A 208 21.61 -0.08 -9.10
C PHE A 208 21.46 1.33 -9.68
N LYS A 209 20.31 1.99 -9.45
CA LYS A 209 19.99 3.36 -9.89
C LYS A 209 20.31 3.61 -11.37
N ASN A 210 19.95 2.67 -12.22
CA ASN A 210 20.27 2.70 -13.64
C ASN A 210 19.02 2.35 -14.47
N VAL A 211 18.57 3.30 -15.29
CA VAL A 211 17.35 3.20 -16.10
C VAL A 211 17.47 2.12 -17.17
N GLN A 212 18.63 2.00 -17.83
CA GLN A 212 18.86 0.96 -18.84
C GLN A 212 18.78 -0.43 -18.21
N LEU A 213 19.46 -0.66 -17.10
CA LEU A 213 19.39 -1.93 -16.37
C LEU A 213 17.96 -2.22 -15.90
N LYS A 214 17.22 -1.22 -15.41
CA LYS A 214 15.80 -1.38 -15.02
C LYS A 214 14.95 -1.84 -16.20
N ASN A 215 15.12 -1.22 -17.38
CA ASN A 215 14.39 -1.59 -18.58
C ASN A 215 14.73 -3.01 -19.04
N LEU A 216 15.99 -3.42 -18.93
CA LEU A 216 16.41 -4.79 -19.22
C LEU A 216 15.83 -5.80 -18.22
N CYS A 217 15.80 -5.46 -16.93
CA CYS A 217 15.15 -6.29 -15.90
C CYS A 217 13.66 -6.52 -16.22
N TRP A 218 12.94 -5.46 -16.61
CA TRP A 218 11.54 -5.58 -17.04
C TRP A 218 11.41 -6.48 -18.26
N ARG A 219 12.22 -6.24 -19.30
CA ARG A 219 12.24 -7.05 -20.52
C ARG A 219 12.52 -8.53 -20.23
N ALA A 220 13.48 -8.82 -19.35
CA ALA A 220 13.80 -10.19 -18.96
C ALA A 220 12.61 -10.86 -18.26
N GLY A 221 12.00 -10.19 -17.27
CA GLY A 221 10.87 -10.74 -16.53
C GLY A 221 9.64 -10.98 -17.41
N SER A 222 9.38 -10.12 -18.39
CA SER A 222 8.25 -10.25 -19.32
C SER A 222 8.50 -11.15 -20.53
N GLU A 223 9.70 -11.73 -20.68
CA GLU A 223 10.04 -12.54 -21.85
C GLU A 223 9.55 -13.98 -21.69
N TYR A 224 8.86 -14.49 -22.72
CA TYR A 224 8.29 -15.84 -22.74
C TYR A 224 9.27 -16.90 -23.27
N GLN A 225 10.29 -16.50 -24.03
CA GLN A 225 11.26 -17.43 -24.60
C GLN A 225 12.54 -17.47 -23.77
N ILE A 226 12.91 -18.65 -23.25
CA ILE A 226 14.14 -18.88 -22.47
C ILE A 226 15.36 -18.32 -23.20
N ARG A 227 15.50 -18.61 -24.51
CA ARG A 227 16.62 -18.10 -25.33
C ARG A 227 16.71 -16.58 -25.37
N LYS A 228 15.58 -15.87 -25.42
CA LYS A 228 15.57 -14.40 -25.42
C LYS A 228 15.83 -13.85 -24.03
N PHE A 229 15.29 -14.50 -22.99
CA PHE A 229 15.58 -14.19 -21.60
C PHE A 229 17.09 -14.26 -21.35
N ASP A 230 17.74 -15.36 -21.72
CA ASP A 230 19.18 -15.55 -21.51
C ASP A 230 20.00 -14.45 -22.21
N ARG A 231 19.63 -14.07 -23.45
CA ARG A 231 20.26 -12.96 -24.17
C ARG A 231 20.15 -11.62 -23.43
N ILE A 232 18.96 -11.29 -22.91
CA ILE A 232 18.76 -10.04 -22.15
C ILE A 232 19.57 -10.07 -20.87
N MET A 233 19.69 -11.24 -20.24
CA MET A 233 20.46 -11.36 -19.01
C MET A 233 21.97 -11.32 -19.23
N ASP A 234 22.46 -11.79 -20.38
CA ASP A 234 23.84 -11.57 -20.80
C ASP A 234 24.11 -10.10 -21.12
N GLU A 235 23.13 -9.38 -21.69
CA GLU A 235 23.22 -7.92 -21.86
C GLU A 235 23.34 -7.21 -20.50
N ILE A 236 22.53 -7.60 -19.50
CA ILE A 236 22.64 -7.11 -18.12
C ILE A 236 24.03 -7.39 -17.55
N ARG A 237 24.55 -8.61 -17.75
CA ARG A 237 25.90 -8.99 -17.30
C ARG A 237 26.97 -8.13 -17.94
N GLY A 238 26.86 -7.85 -19.24
CA GLY A 238 27.79 -7.02 -20.00
C GLY A 238 27.84 -5.57 -19.50
N ILE A 239 26.71 -5.03 -19.05
CA ILE A 239 26.66 -3.69 -18.45
C ILE A 239 27.18 -3.72 -17.01
N LYS A 240 26.71 -4.67 -16.20
CA LYS A 240 27.10 -4.80 -14.79
C LYS A 240 26.95 -6.24 -14.28
N PRO A 241 28.06 -6.98 -14.09
CA PRO A 241 28.01 -8.37 -13.63
C PRO A 241 27.27 -8.56 -12.30
N GLU A 242 27.40 -7.62 -11.36
CA GLU A 242 26.70 -7.69 -10.06
C GLU A 242 25.18 -7.56 -10.21
N ALA A 243 24.72 -6.91 -11.27
CA ALA A 243 23.30 -6.77 -11.57
C ALA A 243 22.70 -8.10 -12.03
N ARG A 244 23.43 -8.85 -12.88
CA ARG A 244 23.06 -10.23 -13.23
C ARG A 244 23.07 -11.13 -11.99
N TYR A 245 24.15 -11.08 -11.21
CA TYR A 245 24.26 -11.88 -9.98
C TYR A 245 23.09 -11.64 -9.02
N TYR A 246 22.68 -10.38 -8.84
CA TYR A 246 21.53 -10.04 -7.99
C TYR A 246 20.23 -10.71 -8.46
N LEU A 247 19.95 -10.72 -9.77
CA LEU A 247 18.75 -11.36 -10.31
C LEU A 247 18.82 -12.88 -10.25
N ASP A 248 20.03 -13.46 -10.34
CA ASP A 248 20.25 -14.91 -10.14
C ASP A 248 19.94 -15.37 -8.71
N GLN A 249 19.93 -14.47 -7.72
CA GLN A 249 19.50 -14.77 -6.34
C GLN A 249 17.97 -14.86 -6.18
N ILE A 250 17.20 -14.68 -7.24
CA ILE A 250 15.75 -14.78 -7.25
C ILE A 250 15.38 -15.98 -8.11
N GLU A 251 14.67 -16.96 -7.53
CA GLU A 251 14.14 -18.12 -8.25
C GLU A 251 13.43 -17.67 -9.54
N LYS A 252 13.87 -18.14 -10.71
CA LYS A 252 13.45 -17.60 -12.01
C LYS A 252 11.96 -17.78 -12.24
N GLU A 253 11.43 -18.91 -11.78
CA GLU A 253 10.02 -19.28 -11.82
C GLU A 253 9.18 -18.24 -11.06
N LYS A 254 9.74 -17.58 -10.04
CA LYS A 254 8.99 -16.59 -9.24
C LYS A 254 8.78 -15.25 -9.94
N TRP A 255 9.60 -14.87 -10.92
CA TRP A 255 9.57 -13.50 -11.48
C TRP A 255 9.67 -13.40 -13.01
N THR A 256 9.79 -14.53 -13.72
CA THR A 256 9.96 -14.55 -15.18
C THR A 256 8.86 -15.33 -15.89
N ALA A 257 8.40 -14.83 -17.04
CA ALA A 257 7.39 -15.50 -17.87
C ALA A 257 7.94 -16.80 -18.48
N SER A 258 9.19 -16.77 -18.95
CA SER A 258 9.85 -17.88 -19.64
C SER A 258 10.04 -19.13 -18.80
N HIS A 259 10.01 -19.00 -17.47
CA HIS A 259 10.16 -20.12 -16.52
C HIS A 259 8.87 -20.37 -15.72
N ASP A 260 7.74 -19.75 -16.10
CA ASP A 260 6.48 -19.81 -15.35
C ASP A 260 5.76 -21.18 -15.48
N GLY A 261 6.09 -22.01 -16.48
CA GLY A 261 5.47 -23.33 -16.70
C GLY A 261 3.96 -23.22 -16.94
N ASP A 262 3.53 -23.14 -18.20
CA ASP A 262 2.13 -23.01 -18.67
C ASP A 262 1.27 -21.84 -18.12
N GLY A 263 1.76 -21.09 -17.11
CA GLY A 263 1.00 -20.04 -16.42
C GLY A 263 0.85 -18.72 -17.20
N GLY A 264 1.87 -18.30 -17.95
CA GLY A 264 1.88 -17.07 -18.72
C GLY A 264 1.53 -15.79 -17.92
N VAL A 265 1.66 -15.80 -16.59
CA VAL A 265 1.23 -14.71 -15.71
C VAL A 265 2.44 -13.91 -15.24
N VAL A 266 2.66 -12.74 -15.85
CA VAL A 266 3.65 -11.76 -15.36
C VAL A 266 2.98 -10.39 -15.23
N PHE A 267 2.98 -9.81 -14.02
CA PHE A 267 2.52 -8.46 -13.71
C PHE A 267 3.52 -7.70 -12.84
#